data_AF-A0A1G7R1R8-F1
#
_entry.id   AF-A0A1G7R1R8-F1
#
_cell.length_a   1.000
_cell.length_b   1.000
_cell.length_c   1.000
_cell.angle_alpha   90.00
_cell.angle_beta   90.00
_cell.angle_gamma   90.00
#
_symmetry.space_group_name_H-M   'P 1'
#
loop_
_entity.id
_entity.type
_entity.pdbx_description
1 polymer ?
#
loop_
_entity_poly.entity_id
_entity_poly.type
_entity_poly.pdbx_seq_one_letter_code
_entity_poly.pdbx_strand_id
1 'polypeptide(L)'
;MATAPRRKRPRGQIVQLTSGSLQVRVFVGRDPVTKQRHYLQVTLRRGPDADAEAERVLRRLLVQVDEQLNPRTSAIVRQLLEKHFLLLDVERTTKATYQNLARTHIVPLIGPVKLAALTSEVFDSFYAELRRCRLHCKRRRMIEHR
;
A
#
# COMPACT_ATOMS: atom_id res chain seq x y z
N MET A 1 1.45 -45.78 -1.83
CA MET A 1 0.84 -44.93 -2.87
C MET A 1 1.55 -43.57 -2.87
N ALA A 2 2.37 -43.29 -3.88
CA ALA A 2 3.12 -42.03 -3.97
C ALA A 2 2.16 -40.89 -4.38
N THR A 3 2.00 -39.90 -3.50
CA THR A 3 1.21 -38.69 -3.78
C THR A 3 1.91 -37.87 -4.86
N ALA A 4 1.24 -37.67 -6.00
CA ALA A 4 1.79 -36.86 -7.10
C ALA A 4 2.18 -35.45 -6.62
N PRO A 5 3.31 -34.88 -7.10
CA PRO A 5 3.73 -33.54 -6.70
C PRO A 5 2.66 -32.53 -7.11
N ARG A 6 2.15 -31.77 -6.13
CA ARG A 6 1.14 -30.72 -6.37
C ARG A 6 1.67 -29.75 -7.43
N ARG A 7 1.03 -29.70 -8.60
CA ARG A 7 1.33 -28.72 -9.66
C ARG A 7 1.46 -27.34 -9.02
N LYS A 8 2.66 -26.73 -9.12
CA LYS A 8 2.91 -25.37 -8.65
C LYS A 8 1.89 -24.48 -9.36
N ARG A 9 0.98 -23.85 -8.60
CA ARG A 9 -0.01 -22.93 -9.18
C ARG A 9 0.75 -21.85 -9.95
N PRO A 10 0.33 -21.52 -11.20
CA PRO A 10 0.96 -20.45 -11.94
C PRO A 10 0.94 -19.17 -11.10
N ARG A 11 2.10 -18.49 -11.02
CA ARG A 11 2.30 -17.32 -10.15
C ARG A 11 1.50 -16.09 -10.60
N GLY A 12 1.01 -16.10 -11.84
CA GLY A 12 0.10 -15.08 -12.35
C GLY A 12 -1.03 -15.64 -13.20
N GLN A 13 -2.06 -14.83 -13.37
CA GLN A 13 -3.29 -15.14 -14.08
C GLN A 13 -3.68 -13.94 -14.94
N ILE A 14 -4.17 -14.20 -16.15
CA ILE A 14 -4.83 -13.22 -17.00
C ILE A 14 -6.34 -13.45 -16.86
N VAL A 15 -7.09 -12.42 -16.49
CA VAL A 15 -8.53 -12.46 -16.27
C VAL A 15 -9.19 -11.49 -17.22
N GLN A 16 -10.15 -11.96 -18.01
CA GLN A 16 -10.98 -11.08 -18.81
C GLN A 16 -12.07 -10.44 -17.93
N LEU A 17 -12.14 -9.10 -17.93
CA LEU A 17 -13.16 -8.35 -17.22
C LEU A 17 -14.45 -8.29 -18.04
N THR A 18 -15.58 -8.04 -17.36
CA THR A 18 -16.90 -7.87 -17.98
C THR A 18 -16.93 -6.75 -19.02
N SER A 19 -16.04 -5.76 -18.89
CA SER A 19 -15.84 -4.67 -19.86
C SER A 19 -15.09 -5.09 -21.13
N GLY A 20 -14.68 -6.35 -21.25
CA GLY A 20 -13.85 -6.87 -22.35
C GLY A 20 -12.36 -6.51 -22.26
N SER A 21 -11.94 -5.81 -21.19
CA SER A 21 -10.54 -5.51 -20.88
C SER A 21 -9.84 -6.72 -20.25
N LEU A 22 -8.52 -6.85 -20.44
CA LEU A 22 -7.73 -7.92 -19.82
C LEU A 22 -7.04 -7.40 -18.56
N GLN A 23 -7.16 -8.15 -17.47
CA GLN A 23 -6.50 -7.86 -16.21
C GLN A 23 -5.45 -8.93 -15.91
N VAL A 24 -4.17 -8.53 -15.89
CA VAL A 24 -3.07 -9.38 -15.49
C VAL A 24 -2.88 -9.26 -13.98
N ARG A 25 -2.84 -10.38 -13.25
CA ARG A 25 -2.66 -10.43 -11.79
C ARG A 25 -1.53 -11.37 -11.42
N VAL A 26 -0.55 -10.91 -10.65
CA VAL A 26 0.58 -11.72 -10.16
C VAL A 26 0.61 -11.71 -8.64
N PHE A 27 0.72 -12.89 -8.03
CA PHE A 27 0.81 -13.01 -6.57
C PHE A 27 2.24 -12.73 -6.10
N VAL A 28 2.39 -11.74 -5.21
CA VAL A 28 3.69 -11.28 -4.70
C VAL A 28 4.02 -11.88 -3.33
N GLY A 29 2.99 -12.30 -2.58
CA GLY A 29 3.17 -12.83 -1.22
C GLY A 29 2.07 -12.36 -0.28
N ARG A 30 2.34 -12.44 1.03
CA ARG A 30 1.47 -11.85 2.06
C ARG A 30 2.08 -10.56 2.56
N ASP A 31 1.25 -9.53 2.64
CA ASP A 31 1.62 -8.23 3.20
C ASP A 31 2.00 -8.42 4.69
N PRO A 32 3.19 -8.01 5.14
CA PRO A 32 3.64 -8.23 6.51
C PRO A 32 2.86 -7.42 7.55
N VAL A 33 2.21 -6.32 7.14
CA VAL A 33 1.43 -5.42 7.99
C VAL A 33 -0.03 -5.88 8.02
N THR A 34 -0.70 -5.97 6.87
CA THR A 34 -2.13 -6.34 6.82
C THR A 34 -2.37 -7.85 6.90
N LYS A 35 -1.33 -8.67 6.69
CA LYS A 35 -1.40 -10.15 6.58
C LYS A 35 -2.22 -10.66 5.40
N GLN A 36 -2.72 -9.78 4.54
CA GLN A 36 -3.53 -10.13 3.38
C GLN A 36 -2.66 -10.57 2.17
N ARG A 37 -3.27 -11.26 1.20
CA ARG A 37 -2.61 -11.65 -0.05
C ARG A 37 -2.37 -10.41 -0.91
N HIS A 38 -1.11 -10.13 -1.24
CA HIS A 38 -0.72 -9.00 -2.08
C HIS A 38 -0.55 -9.43 -3.54
N TYR A 39 -1.14 -8.65 -4.45
CA TYR A 39 -1.09 -8.90 -5.88
C TYR A 39 -0.68 -7.63 -6.63
N LEU A 40 0.18 -7.77 -7.63
CA LEU A 40 0.35 -6.76 -8.68
C LEU A 40 -0.71 -7.00 -9.73
N GLN A 41 -1.35 -5.91 -10.17
CA GLN A 41 -2.37 -5.97 -11.19
C GLN A 41 -2.20 -4.84 -12.19
N VAL A 42 -2.37 -5.17 -13.47
CA VAL A 42 -2.37 -4.21 -14.58
C VAL A 42 -3.59 -4.53 -15.44
N THR A 43 -4.38 -3.50 -15.74
CA THR A 43 -5.54 -3.62 -16.61
C THR A 43 -5.19 -3.03 -17.98
N LEU A 44 -5.33 -3.84 -19.01
CA LEU A 44 -5.14 -3.49 -20.42
C LEU A 44 -6.49 -3.31 -21.09
N ARG A 45 -6.63 -2.26 -21.89
CA ARG A 45 -7.84 -2.03 -22.68
C ARG A 45 -7.97 -3.10 -23.75
N ARG A 46 -9.21 -3.34 -24.19
CA ARG A 46 -9.48 -4.24 -25.31
C ARG A 46 -8.84 -3.69 -26.59
N GLY A 47 -8.15 -4.57 -27.31
CA GLY A 47 -7.50 -4.27 -28.59
C GLY A 47 -7.12 -5.56 -29.32
N PRO A 48 -6.78 -5.49 -30.62
CA PRO A 48 -6.40 -6.66 -31.41
C PRO A 48 -5.17 -7.39 -30.87
N ASP A 49 -4.22 -6.66 -30.27
CA ASP A 49 -2.99 -7.21 -29.67
C ASP A 49 -3.08 -7.39 -28.15
N ALA A 50 -4.26 -7.23 -27.55
CA ALA A 50 -4.40 -7.18 -26.10
C ALA A 50 -3.93 -8.48 -25.41
N ASP A 51 -4.16 -9.64 -26.03
CA ASP A 51 -3.71 -10.93 -25.49
C ASP A 51 -2.17 -11.02 -25.47
N ALA A 52 -1.52 -10.66 -26.59
CA ALA A 52 -0.06 -10.65 -26.69
C ALA A 52 0.58 -9.60 -25.77
N GLU A 53 -0.08 -8.46 -25.55
CA GLU A 53 0.33 -7.46 -24.55
C GLU A 53 0.16 -7.98 -23.13
N ALA A 54 -0.95 -8.66 -22.83
CA ALA A 54 -1.21 -9.24 -21.51
C ALA A 54 -0.15 -10.27 -21.13
N GLU A 55 0.29 -11.12 -22.07
CA GLU A 55 1.38 -12.05 -21.86
C GLU A 55 2.75 -11.36 -21.65
N ARG A 56 3.03 -10.29 -22.40
CA ARG A 56 4.25 -9.47 -22.20
C ARG A 56 4.25 -8.82 -20.82
N VAL A 57 3.13 -8.25 -20.40
CA VAL A 57 2.95 -7.65 -19.07
C VAL A 57 3.07 -8.71 -17.98
N LEU A 58 2.50 -9.89 -18.16
CA LEU A 58 2.63 -10.99 -17.20
C LEU A 58 4.10 -11.38 -16.99
N ARG A 59 4.86 -11.56 -18.08
CA ARG A 59 6.30 -11.85 -17.99
C ARG A 59 7.06 -10.75 -17.27
N ARG A 60 6.80 -9.48 -17.60
CA ARG A 60 7.43 -8.33 -16.94
C ARG A 60 7.13 -8.30 -15.44
N LEU A 61 5.87 -8.52 -15.04
CA LEU A 61 5.48 -8.53 -13.62
C LEU A 61 6.13 -9.70 -12.87
N LEU A 62 6.27 -10.88 -13.49
CA LEU A 62 6.96 -12.01 -12.88
C LEU A 62 8.44 -11.69 -12.61
N VAL A 63 9.15 -11.11 -13.57
CA VAL A 63 10.55 -10.67 -13.39
C VAL A 63 10.67 -9.68 -12.24
N GLN A 64 9.81 -8.66 -12.19
CA GLN A 64 9.84 -7.67 -11.10
C GLN A 64 9.56 -8.29 -9.71
N VAL A 65 8.76 -9.36 -9.65
CA VAL A 65 8.51 -10.08 -8.41
C VAL A 65 9.72 -10.90 -8.01
N ASP A 66 10.36 -11.58 -8.97
CA ASP A 66 11.55 -12.40 -8.72
C ASP A 66 12.76 -11.53 -8.30
N GLU A 67 12.95 -10.38 -8.92
CA GLU A 67 14.01 -9.40 -8.58
C GLU A 67 13.70 -8.60 -7.30
N GLN A 68 12.56 -8.85 -6.64
CA GLN A 68 12.12 -8.16 -5.42
C GLN A 68 12.04 -6.63 -5.54
N LEU A 69 11.90 -6.11 -6.75
CA LEU A 69 11.83 -4.66 -7.03
C LEU A 69 10.49 -4.03 -6.60
N ASN A 70 9.57 -4.83 -6.05
CA ASN A 70 8.25 -4.37 -5.66
C ASN A 70 8.12 -4.20 -4.14
N PRO A 71 7.42 -3.13 -3.69
CA PRO A 71 7.07 -2.97 -2.30
C PRO A 71 6.25 -4.18 -1.81
N ARG A 72 6.74 -4.85 -0.76
CA ARG A 72 6.09 -6.04 -0.19
C ARG A 72 4.78 -5.74 0.56
N THR A 73 4.44 -4.46 0.68
CA THR A 73 3.37 -3.97 1.54
C THR A 73 2.50 -2.96 0.79
N SER A 74 1.22 -3.26 0.75
CA SER A 74 0.14 -2.36 0.28
C SER A 74 -0.48 -1.54 1.39
N ALA A 75 -0.08 -1.81 2.64
CA ALA A 75 -0.59 -1.13 3.82
C ALA A 75 -0.40 0.38 3.76
N ILE A 76 -1.34 1.07 4.40
CA ILE A 76 -1.28 2.51 4.62
C ILE A 76 -0.66 2.84 5.98
N VAL A 77 -0.19 4.08 6.14
CA VAL A 77 0.44 4.57 7.38
C VAL A 77 -0.44 4.30 8.60
N ARG A 78 -1.76 4.52 8.50
CA ARG A 78 -2.70 4.25 9.59
C ARG A 78 -2.62 2.80 10.10
N GLN A 79 -2.62 1.82 9.19
CA GLN A 79 -2.58 0.40 9.54
C GLN A 79 -1.24 0.00 10.18
N LEU A 80 -0.15 0.63 9.72
CA LEU A 80 1.16 0.45 10.35
C LEU A 80 1.15 0.96 11.79
N LEU A 81 0.60 2.16 12.02
CA LEU A 81 0.52 2.78 13.35
C LEU A 81 -0.36 1.97 14.31
N GLU A 82 -1.51 1.47 13.85
CA GLU A 82 -2.38 0.60 14.64
C GLU A 82 -1.60 -0.64 15.11
N LYS A 83 -0.90 -1.32 14.19
CA LYS A 83 -0.07 -2.48 14.53
C LYS A 83 1.11 -2.11 15.44
N HIS A 84 1.75 -0.98 15.22
CA HIS A 84 2.83 -0.49 16.06
C HIS A 84 2.36 -0.28 17.49
N PHE A 85 1.22 0.41 17.69
CA PHE A 85 0.68 0.63 19.03
C PHE A 85 0.15 -0.63 19.70
N LEU A 86 -0.22 -1.69 18.95
CA LEU A 86 -0.53 -2.98 19.56
C LEU A 86 0.70 -3.64 20.20
N LEU A 87 1.86 -3.52 19.55
CA LEU A 87 3.10 -4.16 19.98
C LEU A 87 4.02 -3.28 20.84
N LEU A 88 3.77 -1.97 20.86
CA LEU A 88 4.57 -1.00 21.60
C LEU A 88 4.43 -1.24 23.11
N ASP A 89 5.55 -1.59 23.73
CA ASP A 89 5.70 -1.78 25.17
C ASP A 89 6.39 -0.56 25.79
N VAL A 90 5.58 0.37 26.29
CA VAL A 90 6.00 1.60 26.97
C VAL A 90 4.98 1.92 28.06
N GLU A 91 5.34 2.83 28.97
CA GLU A 91 4.43 3.32 30.00
C GLU A 91 3.08 3.78 29.41
N ARG A 92 1.98 3.51 30.11
CA ARG A 92 0.61 3.78 29.63
C ARG A 92 0.39 5.23 29.23
N THR A 93 0.92 6.18 30.00
CA THR A 93 0.79 7.62 29.73
C THR A 93 1.55 8.01 28.47
N THR A 94 2.77 7.50 28.29
CA THR A 94 3.58 7.69 27.09
C THR A 94 2.88 7.13 25.85
N LYS A 95 2.34 5.91 25.95
CA LYS A 95 1.57 5.29 24.87
C LYS A 95 0.34 6.12 24.48
N ALA A 96 -0.39 6.63 25.46
CA ALA A 96 -1.55 7.50 25.24
C ALA A 96 -1.15 8.80 24.53
N THR A 97 -0.04 9.43 24.95
CA THR A 97 0.52 10.62 24.29
C THR A 97 0.87 10.34 22.83
N TYR A 98 1.55 9.23 22.53
CA TYR A 98 1.90 8.89 21.15
C TYR A 98 0.68 8.60 20.29
N GLN A 99 -0.30 7.89 20.83
CA GLN A 99 -1.57 7.66 20.15
C GLN A 99 -2.32 8.96 19.86
N ASN A 100 -2.29 9.91 20.80
CA ASN A 100 -2.89 11.23 20.60
C ASN A 100 -2.18 12.00 19.48
N LEU A 101 -0.85 12.06 19.50
CA LEU A 101 -0.06 12.70 18.43
C LEU A 101 -0.33 12.06 17.05
N ALA A 102 -0.40 10.73 17.00
CA ALA A 102 -0.71 10.01 15.77
C ALA A 102 -2.12 10.32 15.27
N ARG A 103 -3.13 10.32 16.15
CA ARG A 103 -4.53 10.62 15.81
C ARG A 103 -4.73 12.06 15.37
N THR A 104 -4.02 13.01 15.99
CA THR A 104 -4.16 14.44 15.71
C THR A 104 -3.38 14.87 14.47
N HIS A 105 -2.15 14.37 14.28
CA HIS A 105 -1.26 14.88 13.25
C HIS A 105 -1.04 13.91 12.11
N ILE A 106 -0.68 12.66 12.41
CA ILE A 106 -0.21 11.71 11.39
C ILE A 106 -1.38 11.14 10.58
N VAL A 107 -2.40 10.64 11.27
CA VAL A 107 -3.54 9.96 10.67
C VAL A 107 -4.38 10.85 9.75
N PRO A 108 -4.65 12.14 10.08
CA PRO A 108 -5.43 13.01 9.20
C PRO A 108 -4.67 13.45 7.95
N LEU A 109 -3.36 13.65 8.05
CA LEU A 109 -2.55 14.20 6.96
C LEU A 109 -2.00 13.12 6.02
N ILE A 110 -1.39 12.07 6.59
CA ILE A 110 -0.71 11.03 5.80
C ILE A 110 -1.21 9.61 6.11
N GLY A 111 -2.20 9.45 7.00
CA GLY A 111 -2.77 8.15 7.35
C GLY A 111 -3.24 7.28 6.17
N PRO A 112 -3.90 7.85 5.13
CA PRO A 112 -4.32 7.11 3.93
C PRO A 112 -3.20 6.80 2.94
N VAL A 113 -2.00 7.37 3.12
CA VAL A 113 -0.88 7.19 2.20
C VAL A 113 -0.34 5.76 2.34
N LYS A 114 -0.10 5.09 1.21
CA LYS A 114 0.55 3.78 1.18
C LYS A 114 1.99 3.91 1.65
N LEU A 115 2.49 2.94 2.42
CA LEU A 115 3.88 2.96 2.89
C LEU A 115 4.89 3.01 1.74
N ALA A 116 4.59 2.32 0.64
CA ALA A 116 5.39 2.34 -0.58
C ALA A 116 5.47 3.71 -1.28
N ALA A 117 4.53 4.60 -0.99
CA ALA A 117 4.44 5.93 -1.58
C ALA A 117 4.99 7.03 -0.65
N LEU A 118 5.60 6.66 0.49
CA LEU A 118 6.26 7.61 1.37
C LEU A 118 7.58 8.06 0.75
N THR A 119 7.61 9.27 0.21
CA THR A 119 8.79 9.93 -0.32
C THR A 119 9.21 11.09 0.59
N SER A 120 10.40 11.64 0.38
CA SER A 120 10.85 12.86 1.07
C SER A 120 9.86 14.02 0.89
N GLU A 121 9.32 14.19 -0.31
CA GLU A 121 8.33 15.22 -0.63
C GLU A 121 7.04 15.11 0.22
N VAL A 122 6.57 13.87 0.47
CA VAL A 122 5.41 13.63 1.36
C VAL A 122 5.73 14.07 2.79
N PHE A 123 6.94 13.76 3.28
CA PHE A 123 7.38 14.18 4.61
C PHE A 123 7.57 15.70 4.71
N ASP A 124 8.16 16.33 3.71
CA ASP A 124 8.36 17.78 3.68
C ASP A 124 7.03 18.52 3.69
N SER A 125 6.07 18.06 2.89
CA SER A 125 4.69 18.59 2.86
C SER A 125 3.99 18.39 4.20
N PHE A 126 4.14 17.21 4.82
CA PHE A 126 3.60 16.92 6.14
C PHE A 126 4.16 17.86 7.21
N TYR A 127 5.49 18.01 7.29
CA TYR A 127 6.13 18.91 8.24
C TYR A 127 5.83 20.38 7.97
N ALA A 128 5.67 20.78 6.70
CA ALA A 128 5.22 22.13 6.35
C ALA A 128 3.83 22.42 6.92
N GLU A 129 2.90 21.46 6.85
CA GLU A 129 1.57 21.61 7.44
C GLU A 129 1.62 21.66 8.97
N LEU A 130 2.45 20.82 9.62
CA LEU A 130 2.65 20.88 11.07
C LEU A 130 3.17 22.25 11.54
N ARG A 131 4.09 22.86 10.77
CA ARG A 131 4.62 24.20 11.05
C ARG A 131 3.58 25.29 10.79
N ARG A 132 2.67 25.07 9.85
CA ARG A 132 1.64 26.04 9.47
C ARG A 132 0.53 26.11 10.52
N CYS A 133 0.06 24.97 11.00
CA CYS A 133 -1.08 24.92 11.92
C CYS A 133 -1.04 23.67 12.79
N ARG A 134 -1.15 23.87 14.11
CA ARG A 134 -1.20 22.75 15.07
C ARG A 134 -2.47 21.90 14.97
N LEU A 135 -3.59 22.49 14.52
CA LEU A 135 -4.90 21.85 14.39
C LEU A 135 -5.26 21.44 12.94
N HIS A 136 -4.37 21.67 11.97
CA HIS A 136 -4.56 21.36 10.54
C HIS A 136 -5.84 21.96 9.96
N CYS A 137 -5.93 23.28 9.92
CA CYS A 137 -7.10 24.01 9.43
C CYS A 137 -7.44 23.61 7.98
N LYS A 138 -8.40 22.69 7.83
CA LYS A 138 -8.95 22.26 6.54
C LYS A 138 -9.68 23.42 5.87
N ARG A 139 -8.96 24.28 5.13
CA ARG A 139 -9.50 25.29 4.21
C ARG A 139 -10.67 26.13 4.76
N ARG A 140 -10.79 26.30 6.08
CA ARG A 140 -11.63 27.33 6.69
C ARG A 140 -10.69 28.42 7.18
N ARG A 141 -11.06 29.68 6.93
CA ARG A 141 -10.40 30.88 7.45
C ARG A 141 -10.44 30.84 8.98
N MET A 142 -9.53 30.11 9.59
CA MET A 142 -9.15 30.34 10.96
C MET A 142 -7.66 30.03 11.05
N ILE A 143 -6.87 31.09 11.14
CA ILE A 143 -5.46 31.02 11.47
C ILE A 143 -5.46 31.17 12.98
N GLU A 144 -5.36 30.07 13.72
CA GLU A 144 -4.97 30.19 15.13
C GLU A 144 -3.47 30.46 15.17
N HIS A 145 -3.16 31.70 15.51
CA HIS A 145 -1.82 32.20 15.72
C HIS A 145 -1.30 31.79 17.10
N ARG A 146 -0.01 31.47 17.11
CA ARG A 146 0.95 31.44 18.22
C ARG A 146 1.06 30.12 19.00
#